data_AF-A0A6J6DQK3-F1
#
_entry.id   AF-A0A6J6DQK3-F1
#
_cell.length_a   1.000
_cell.length_b   1.000
_cell.length_c   1.000
_cell.angle_alpha   90.00
_cell.angle_beta   90.00
_cell.angle_gamma   90.00
#
_symmetry.space_group_name_H-M   'P 1'
#
loop_
_entity.id
_entity.type
_entity.pdbx_description
1 polymer ?
#
loop_
_entity_poly.entity_id
_entity_poly.type
_entity_poly.pdbx_seq_one_letter_code
_entity_poly.pdbx_strand_id
1 'polypeptide(L)' 'MTGGKITDISFTGVSTQYLVEMPWKQELVVFEQNDGGAPDLVKGDPVTLTWEPKFTFALDAAADGSSK' A
#
# COMPACT_ATOMS: atom_id res chain seq x y z
N MET A 1 -7.13 1.13 8.29
CA MET A 1 -6.73 -0.29 8.37
C MET A 1 -5.53 -0.40 9.30
N THR A 2 -5.60 -1.26 10.31
CA THR A 2 -4.56 -1.38 11.35
C THR A 2 -3.76 -2.68 11.20
N GLY A 3 -2.54 -2.71 11.77
CA GLY A 3 -1.73 -3.92 11.86
C GLY A 3 -0.90 -4.24 10.62
N GLY A 4 -0.65 -3.26 9.75
CA GLY A 4 0.28 -3.41 8.64
C GLY A 4 1.74 -3.38 9.13
N LYS A 5 2.63 -4.03 8.39
CA LYS A 5 4.08 -4.02 8.65
C LYS A 5 4.84 -3.77 7.35
N ILE A 6 5.81 -2.86 7.37
CA ILE A 6 6.65 -2.59 6.18
C ILE A 6 7.55 -3.79 5.90
N THR A 7 7.46 -4.37 4.71
CA THR A 7 8.28 -5.50 4.26
C THR A 7 9.40 -5.09 3.30
N ASP A 8 9.21 -3.99 2.58
CA ASP A 8 10.21 -3.43 1.67
C ASP A 8 10.01 -1.93 1.42
N ILE A 9 11.10 -1.27 1.03
CA ILE A 9 11.16 0.17 0.75
C ILE A 9 11.96 0.40 -0.52
N SER A 10 11.38 1.14 -1.47
CA SER A 10 12.02 1.47 -2.75
C SER A 10 11.90 2.96 -3.04
N PHE A 11 13.04 3.62 -3.25
CA PHE A 11 13.09 5.04 -3.64
C PHE A 11 13.13 5.16 -5.16
N THR A 12 12.22 5.96 -5.74
CA THR A 12 12.10 6.14 -7.20
C THR A 12 12.40 7.58 -7.65
N GLY A 13 13.10 8.36 -6.83
CA GLY A 13 13.39 9.77 -7.09
C GLY A 13 12.28 10.70 -6.64
N VAL A 14 11.08 10.56 -7.22
CA VAL A 14 9.94 11.45 -6.94
C VAL A 14 9.03 10.94 -5.81
N SER A 15 9.06 9.64 -5.54
CA SER A 15 8.30 9.02 -4.47
C SER A 15 9.09 7.92 -3.78
N THR A 16 8.66 7.60 -2.58
CA THR A 16 9.01 6.38 -1.87
C THR A 16 7.85 5.40 -1.97
N GLN A 17 8.16 4.16 -2.32
CA GLN A 17 7.22 3.06 -2.38
C GLN A 17 7.46 2.14 -1.20
N TYR A 18 6.41 1.84 -0.45
CA TYR A 18 6.42 0.84 0.61
C TYR A 18 5.62 -0.39 0.20
N LEU A 19 6.16 -1.56 0.50
CA LEU A 19 5.36 -2.78 0.57
C LEU A 19 4.91 -2.98 2.01
N VAL A 20 3.61 -3.14 2.21
CA VAL A 20 3.00 -3.31 3.54
C VAL A 20 2.25 -4.63 3.59
N GLU A 21 2.77 -5.59 4.37
CA GLU A 21 2.07 -6.84 4.67
C GLU A 21 0.97 -6.57 5.69
N MET A 22 -0.26 -6.93 5.32
CA MET A 22 -1.44 -6.81 6.18
C MET A 22 -1.71 -8.12 6.95
N PRO A 23 -2.46 -8.08 8.07
CA PRO A 23 -2.74 -9.28 8.87
C PRO A 23 -3.41 -10.43 8.10
N TRP A 24 -4.15 -10.10 7.03
CA TRP A 24 -4.78 -11.06 6.11
C TRP A 24 -3.83 -11.63 5.04
N LYS A 25 -2.51 -11.47 5.22
CA LYS A 25 -1.46 -12.10 4.39
C LYS A 25 -1.44 -11.66 2.92
N GLN A 26 -1.93 -10.46 2.64
CA GLN A 26 -1.70 -9.80 1.36
C GLN A 26 -0.82 -8.57 1.57
N GLU A 27 -0.09 -8.20 0.54
CA GLU A 27 0.72 -7.00 0.50
C GLU A 27 0.00 -5.89 -0.27
N LEU A 28 0.11 -4.67 0.26
CA LEU A 28 -0.34 -3.46 -0.40
C LEU A 28 0.88 -2.62 -0.79
N VAL A 29 0.83 -2.06 -2.00
CA VAL A 29 1.81 -1.07 -2.46
C VAL A 29 1.30 0.31 -2.06
N VAL A 30 2.10 1.05 -1.28
CA VAL A 30 1.77 2.40 -0.82
C VAL A 30 2.79 3.37 -1.38
N PHE A 31 2.31 4.44 -2.03
CA PHE A 31 3.15 5.49 -2.58
C PHE A 31 3.08 6.74 -1.70
N GLU A 32 4.26 7.29 -1.41
CA GLU A 32 4.43 8.54 -0.69
C GLU A 32 5.25 9.51 -1.54
N GLN A 33 4.79 10.75 -1.71
CA GLN A 33 5.55 11.77 -2.42
C GLN A 33 6.71 12.27 -1.56
N ASN A 34 7.88 12.50 -2.17
CA ASN A 34 9.05 13.02 -1.46
C ASN A 34 8.97 14.55 -1.29
N ASP A 35 7.93 15.05 -0.62
CA ASP A 35 7.68 16.47 -0.39
C ASP A 35 8.29 17.01 0.91
N GLY A 36 9.08 16.17 1.61
CA GLY A 36 9.80 16.52 2.82
C GLY A 36 8.98 16.41 4.11
N GLY A 37 7.71 15.98 4.03
CA GLY A 37 6.87 15.72 5.20
C GLY A 37 6.86 14.26 5.68
N ALA A 38 7.49 13.37 4.93
CA ALA A 38 7.50 11.93 5.15
C ALA A 38 8.17 11.54 6.49
N PRO A 39 7.53 10.71 7.33
CA PRO A 39 8.21 10.10 8.48
C PRO A 39 9.31 9.15 8.00
N ASP A 40 10.39 9.05 8.78
CA ASP A 40 11.54 8.18 8.49
C ASP A 40 11.19 6.72 8.83
N LEU A 41 10.38 6.09 7.98
CA LEU A 41 9.88 4.73 8.14
C LEU A 41 10.91 3.71 7.65
N VAL A 42 11.05 2.61 8.39
CA VAL A 42 11.98 1.52 8.07
C VAL A 42 11.28 0.16 7.96
N LYS A 43 11.97 -0.79 7.33
CA LYS A 43 11.49 -2.17 7.23
C LYS A 43 11.24 -2.75 8.62
N GLY A 44 10.07 -3.34 8.81
CA GLY A 44 9.61 -3.91 10.07
C GLY A 44 8.72 -2.96 10.89
N ASP A 45 8.64 -1.67 10.54
CA ASP A 45 7.80 -0.74 11.28
C ASP A 45 6.32 -1.10 11.18
N PRO A 46 5.58 -0.99 12.29
CA PRO A 46 4.13 -1.12 12.29
C PRO A 46 3.49 0.15 11.73
N VAL A 47 2.52 -0.03 10.84
CA VAL A 47 1.80 1.08 10.20
C VAL A 47 0.29 0.90 10.25
N THR A 48 -0.41 2.04 10.26
CA THR A 48 -1.85 2.12 10.01
C THR A 48 -2.05 2.77 8.66
N LEU A 49 -2.80 2.10 7.79
CA LEU A 49 -3.13 2.63 6.46
C LEU A 49 -4.47 3.36 6.50
N THR A 50 -4.49 4.55 5.92
CA THR A 50 -5.70 5.34 5.68
C THR A 50 -5.76 5.70 4.21
N TRP A 51 -6.95 5.70 3.63
CA TRP A 51 -7.17 6.16 2.27
C TRP A 51 -8.51 6.88 2.20
N GLU A 52 -8.72 7.66 1.14
CA GLU A 52 -9.99 8.29 0.85
C GLU A 52 -10.80 7.39 -0.11
N PRO A 53 -11.93 6.80 0.33
CA PRO A 53 -12.70 5.86 -0.50
C PRO A 53 -13.23 6.45 -1.82
N LYS A 54 -13.36 7.78 -1.90
CA LYS A 54 -13.80 8.47 -3.13
C LYS A 54 -12.84 8.30 -4.31
N PHE A 55 -11.59 7.92 -4.04
CA PHE A 55 -10.58 7.61 -5.06
C PHE A 55 -10.42 6.10 -5.29
N THR A 56 -11.39 5.29 -4.87
CA THR A 56 -11.39 3.83 -5.08
C THR A 56 -12.38 3.46 -6.18
N PHE A 57 -11.99 2.56 -7.07
CA PHE A 57 -12.91 1.81 -7.93
C PHE A 57 -12.95 0.35 -7.47
N ALA A 58 -14.14 -0.24 -7.46
CA ALA A 58 -14.33 -1.65 -7.09
C ALA A 58 -14.48 -2.50 -8.36
N LEU A 59 -13.94 -3.72 -8.30
CA LEU A 59 -14.16 -4.73 -9.32
C LEU A 59 -15.15 -5.77 -8.78
N ASP A 60 -16.03 -6.25 -9.65
CA ASP A 60 -16.91 -7.36 -9.30
C ASP A 60 -16.11 -8.67 -9.35
N ALA A 61 -16.05 -9.39 -8.23
CA ALA A 61 -15.37 -10.67 -8.13
C ALA A 61 -16.00 -11.76 -9.02
N ALA A 62 -17.27 -11.62 -9.41
CA ALA A 62 -17.92 -12.54 -10.34
C ALA A 62 -17.68 -12.20 -11.82
N ALA A 63 -17.13 -11.01 -12.11
CA ALA A 63 -16.84 -10.55 -13.47
C ALA A 63 -15.49 -11.06 -14.01
N ASP A 64 -14.79 -11.91 -13.26
CA ASP A 64 -13.64 -12.69 -13.74
C ASP A 64 -14.09 -13.56 -14.91
N GLY A 65 -13.91 -13.00 -16.11
CA GLY A 65 -14.32 -13.61 -17.37
C GLY A 65 -13.72 -14.99 -17.51
N SER A 66 -14.58 -16.00 -17.62
CA SER A 66 -14.24 -17.25 -18.29
C SER A 66 -13.70 -16.89 -19.68
N SER A 67 -12.38 -16.82 -19.82
CA SER A 67 -11.74 -16.79 -21.12
C SER A 67 -12.12 -18.10 -21.81
N LYS A 68 -12.91 -18.00 -22.89
CA LYS A 68 -13.21 -19.12 -23.78
C LYS A 68 -12.05 -19.29 -24.77
#